data_AF-A0A6N7S7K7-F1
#
_entry.id   AF-A0A6N7S7K7-F1
#
_cell.length_a   1.000
_cell.length_b   1.000
_cell.length_c   1.000
_cell.angle_alpha   90.00
_cell.angle_beta   90.00
_cell.angle_gamma   90.00
#
_symmetry.space_group_name_H-M   'P 1'
#
loop_
_entity.id
_entity.type
_entity.pdbx_description
1 polymer ?
#
loop_
_entity_poly.entity_id
_entity_poly.type
_entity_poly.pdbx_seq_one_letter_code
_entity_poly.pdbx_strand_id
1 'polypeptide(L)'
;MRKIIKKYSLLIAFGFIVCVLFCYPLFTNDLVRGHDTYFHLCRIEALKEAYVHGDFFPRLYYEQNFNFGYGTPLFYSDIFLIVPALIRLSGVPIVITYKIFIFLCTFLTFFSMYYSVKKISRKSSSAFLSSLIYLFTAYRITDVYVRGAIGEILAMIIMPLIILEIYKVLYTERYNYKTLGIFFGLLLLSHNISFILMCGVFGVFLICNFGKLLKEKKRVYCIIKAIIIAVGCLSFFLFPMLEQLTSGQYAVNEFVSNSNISNYTLFFEQLFTVNINFGLAGHEFGRDYWMTTNTGLIALFLPLLIFKLNKNDLPNYSFLLICTLLGYFCLIACLNIFPWSALNSLLSFMQFPWRLVIISSVLLSITSGIYVIEFSKDINEKKTSLILTSLILMLGVFQLSFVLNQPAVIHNDTPYSLIADDDYSGEHGIVTYFNQAELAAADYLPIKDNIDYRNYGDYIVTNNTKELVDFVRDYNYMSFSVDSSQDESFYILPLIYYKGYTVECYNEKGDFIQSLVPYPDDDSYLVTFNPGEKNERTRYVIFYKGTKLQTISYCISFLFMFLIAFDKKIKEGVKRICCRLQ
;
A
#
# COMPACT_ATOMS: atom_id res chain seq x y z
N MET A 1 -34.54 20.84 6.10
CA MET A 1 -33.38 20.79 5.17
C MET A 1 -32.21 21.68 5.62
N ARG A 2 -32.38 23.00 5.84
CA ARG A 2 -31.30 23.92 6.27
C ARG A 2 -30.54 23.51 7.55
N LYS A 3 -31.23 23.03 8.61
CA LYS A 3 -30.58 22.55 9.85
C LYS A 3 -29.71 21.30 9.64
N ILE A 4 -30.10 20.42 8.72
CA ILE A 4 -29.36 19.20 8.38
C ILE A 4 -28.09 19.58 7.59
N ILE A 5 -28.25 20.43 6.58
CA ILE A 5 -27.14 20.97 5.79
C ILE A 5 -26.12 21.68 6.70
N LYS A 6 -26.58 22.54 7.62
CA LYS A 6 -25.73 23.25 8.58
C LYS A 6 -24.96 22.31 9.51
N LYS A 7 -25.53 21.17 9.90
CA LYS A 7 -24.87 20.18 10.76
C LYS A 7 -23.75 19.43 10.03
N TYR A 8 -23.98 19.04 8.76
CA TYR A 8 -22.96 18.38 7.95
C TYR A 8 -21.84 19.34 7.55
N SER A 9 -22.16 20.59 7.23
CA SER A 9 -21.14 21.61 6.91
C SER A 9 -20.23 21.91 8.11
N LEU A 10 -20.78 21.98 9.33
CA LEU A 10 -19.99 22.17 10.55
C LEU A 10 -19.06 20.99 10.83
N LEU A 11 -19.53 19.76 10.62
CA LEU A 11 -18.69 18.56 10.78
C LEU A 11 -17.54 18.56 9.76
N ILE A 12 -17.82 18.90 8.51
CA ILE A 12 -16.80 18.95 7.46
C ILE A 12 -15.78 20.05 7.77
N ALA A 13 -16.22 21.24 8.18
CA ALA A 13 -15.34 22.34 8.57
C ALA A 13 -14.45 21.94 9.77
N PHE A 14 -15.02 21.30 10.79
CA PHE A 14 -14.23 20.88 11.95
C PHE A 14 -13.27 19.74 11.62
N GLY A 15 -13.70 18.75 10.81
CA GLY A 15 -12.83 17.70 10.30
C GLY A 15 -11.68 18.28 9.47
N PHE A 16 -11.94 19.27 8.63
CA PHE A 16 -10.91 19.99 7.88
C PHE A 16 -9.90 20.68 8.80
N ILE A 17 -10.36 21.42 9.83
CA ILE A 17 -9.47 22.07 10.82
C ILE A 17 -8.59 21.03 11.52
N VAL A 18 -9.15 19.89 11.93
CA VAL A 18 -8.41 18.79 12.56
C VAL A 18 -7.35 18.23 11.61
N CYS A 19 -7.67 18.04 10.33
CA CYS A 19 -6.70 17.57 9.33
C CYS A 19 -5.60 18.61 9.09
N VAL A 20 -5.93 19.90 9.05
CA VAL A 20 -4.95 21.00 8.98
C VAL A 20 -4.02 20.98 10.20
N LEU A 21 -4.56 20.74 11.39
CA LEU A 21 -3.74 20.56 12.60
C LEU A 21 -2.87 19.31 12.51
N PHE A 22 -3.36 18.18 12.01
CA PHE A 22 -2.51 17.00 11.84
C PHE A 22 -1.39 17.23 10.81
N CYS A 23 -1.69 17.96 9.73
CA CYS A 23 -0.78 18.23 8.62
C CYS A 23 0.06 19.50 8.79
N TYR A 24 0.01 20.19 9.94
CA TYR A 24 0.73 21.46 10.08
C TYR A 24 2.24 21.36 9.78
N PRO A 25 2.95 20.24 10.09
CA PRO A 25 4.35 20.11 9.72
C PRO A 25 4.59 20.14 8.19
N LEU A 26 3.60 19.79 7.38
CA LEU A 26 3.72 19.81 5.92
C LEU A 26 3.64 21.23 5.33
N PHE A 27 3.18 22.22 6.09
CA PHE A 27 3.07 23.61 5.61
C PHE A 27 4.39 24.38 5.70
N THR A 28 5.43 23.81 6.29
CA THR A 28 6.78 24.39 6.22
C THR A 28 7.33 24.30 4.79
N ASN A 29 8.45 24.98 4.53
CA ASN A 29 9.14 24.81 3.24
C ASN A 29 9.71 23.39 3.07
N ASP A 30 9.79 22.65 4.15
CA ASP A 30 10.57 21.44 4.28
C ASP A 30 9.69 20.20 4.19
N LEU A 31 10.26 19.10 3.72
CA LEU A 31 9.69 17.76 3.79
C LEU A 31 10.65 16.88 4.58
N VAL A 32 10.18 16.35 5.70
CA VAL A 32 10.95 15.42 6.51
C VAL A 32 11.18 14.14 5.72
N ARG A 33 12.42 13.65 5.75
CA ARG A 33 12.81 12.39 5.13
C ARG A 33 12.37 11.22 6.01
N GLY A 34 11.26 10.61 5.64
CA GLY A 34 10.89 9.29 6.18
C GLY A 34 11.56 8.15 5.42
N HIS A 35 11.56 6.95 6.01
CA HIS A 35 12.20 5.74 5.46
C HIS A 35 11.86 5.46 3.98
N ASP A 36 10.58 5.61 3.59
CA ASP A 36 10.06 5.29 2.25
C ASP A 36 9.72 6.57 1.44
N THR A 37 10.09 7.76 1.93
CA THR A 37 9.63 9.03 1.33
C THR A 37 10.19 9.23 -0.07
N TYR A 38 11.50 9.04 -0.27
CA TYR A 38 12.15 9.13 -1.59
C TYR A 38 11.51 8.16 -2.59
N PHE A 39 11.36 6.89 -2.18
CA PHE A 39 10.74 5.85 -2.98
C PHE A 39 9.36 6.24 -3.50
N HIS A 40 8.52 6.81 -2.63
CA HIS A 40 7.20 7.23 -3.04
C HIS A 40 7.20 8.51 -3.91
N LEU A 41 8.16 9.43 -3.73
CA LEU A 41 8.34 10.56 -4.65
C LEU A 41 8.75 10.07 -6.05
N CYS A 42 9.72 9.16 -6.13
CA CYS A 42 10.18 8.59 -7.39
C CYS A 42 9.08 7.79 -8.11
N ARG A 43 8.25 7.05 -7.37
CA ARG A 43 7.10 6.35 -7.97
C ARG A 43 6.05 7.29 -8.54
N ILE A 44 5.75 8.40 -7.86
CA ILE A 44 4.80 9.40 -8.38
C ILE A 44 5.34 10.03 -9.66
N GLU A 45 6.64 10.33 -9.71
CA GLU A 45 7.27 10.87 -10.91
C GLU A 45 7.28 9.84 -12.04
N ALA A 46 7.68 8.60 -11.77
CA ALA A 46 7.74 7.54 -12.78
C ALA A 46 6.35 7.21 -13.36
N LEU A 47 5.29 7.25 -12.54
CA LEU A 47 3.91 7.13 -13.04
C LEU A 47 3.49 8.33 -13.88
N LYS A 48 3.96 9.54 -13.55
CA LYS A 48 3.75 10.72 -14.39
C LYS A 48 4.45 10.53 -15.74
N GLU A 49 5.70 10.07 -15.77
CA GLU A 49 6.45 9.83 -17.01
C GLU A 49 5.80 8.75 -17.86
N ALA A 50 5.29 7.68 -17.26
CA ALA A 50 4.49 6.68 -17.96
C ALA A 50 3.30 7.32 -18.70
N TYR A 51 2.60 8.26 -18.06
CA TYR A 51 1.44 8.93 -18.65
C TYR A 51 1.81 9.90 -19.76
N VAL A 52 2.98 10.57 -19.67
CA VAL A 52 3.53 11.39 -20.76
C VAL A 52 3.77 10.54 -22.01
N HIS A 53 4.25 9.30 -21.83
CA HIS A 53 4.48 8.34 -22.91
C HIS A 53 3.23 7.54 -23.33
N GLY A 54 2.05 7.84 -22.77
CA GLY A 54 0.79 7.15 -23.10
C GLY A 54 0.61 5.76 -22.48
N ASP A 55 1.46 5.38 -21.52
CA ASP A 55 1.37 4.14 -20.76
C ASP A 55 0.56 4.35 -19.48
N PHE A 56 -0.75 4.10 -19.55
CA PHE A 56 -1.67 4.35 -18.44
C PHE A 56 -1.66 3.27 -17.34
N PHE A 57 -1.08 2.10 -17.63
CA PHE A 57 -0.97 0.98 -16.70
C PHE A 57 0.44 0.39 -16.81
N PRO A 58 1.45 1.17 -16.42
CA PRO A 58 2.84 0.74 -16.55
C PRO A 58 3.06 -0.52 -15.74
N ARG A 59 3.85 -1.43 -16.30
CA ARG A 59 4.28 -2.66 -15.62
C ARG A 59 5.67 -2.51 -15.04
N LEU A 60 6.49 -1.70 -15.71
CA LEU A 60 7.82 -1.34 -15.30
C LEU A 60 7.91 0.18 -15.29
N TYR A 61 8.71 0.72 -14.38
CA TYR A 61 9.20 2.08 -14.45
C TYR A 61 10.57 2.05 -15.12
N TYR A 62 10.61 2.26 -16.43
CA TYR A 62 11.80 2.03 -17.27
C TYR A 62 12.98 2.94 -16.94
N GLU A 63 12.72 4.13 -16.41
CA GLU A 63 13.74 5.12 -16.05
C GLU A 63 14.37 4.85 -14.67
N GLN A 64 13.75 4.00 -13.86
CA GLN A 64 14.26 3.68 -12.51
C GLN A 64 15.45 2.72 -12.55
N ASN A 65 16.25 2.78 -11.49
CA ASN A 65 17.51 2.11 -11.27
C ASN A 65 18.50 2.37 -12.40
N PHE A 66 18.89 3.62 -12.59
CA PHE A 66 19.83 4.04 -13.64
C PHE A 66 19.34 3.69 -15.05
N ASN A 67 18.03 3.84 -15.29
CA ASN A 67 17.33 3.45 -16.51
C ASN A 67 17.26 1.94 -16.82
N PHE A 68 17.64 1.04 -15.92
CA PHE A 68 17.51 -0.40 -16.15
C PHE A 68 16.07 -0.92 -16.06
N GLY A 69 15.17 -0.12 -15.51
CA GLY A 69 13.77 -0.44 -15.34
C GLY A 69 13.49 -1.22 -14.05
N TYR A 70 12.46 -0.81 -13.32
CA TYR A 70 12.08 -1.46 -12.07
C TYR A 70 10.62 -1.91 -12.05
N GLY A 71 10.39 -3.16 -11.63
CA GLY A 71 9.09 -3.83 -11.72
C GLY A 71 8.10 -3.53 -10.60
N THR A 72 8.31 -2.47 -9.81
CA THR A 72 7.41 -2.12 -8.68
C THR A 72 5.92 -2.18 -9.03
N PRO A 73 5.43 -1.66 -10.16
CA PRO A 73 3.99 -1.71 -10.49
C PRO A 73 3.39 -3.13 -10.53
N LEU A 74 4.20 -4.15 -10.82
CA LEU A 74 3.78 -5.55 -10.86
C LEU A 74 3.56 -6.15 -9.46
N PHE A 75 4.19 -5.60 -8.42
CA PHE A 75 4.14 -6.12 -7.05
C PHE A 75 3.44 -5.17 -6.07
N TYR A 76 3.41 -3.89 -6.40
CA TYR A 76 2.87 -2.82 -5.59
C TYR A 76 2.04 -1.88 -6.47
N SER A 77 0.73 -2.07 -6.44
CA SER A 77 -0.23 -1.34 -7.28
C SER A 77 -0.11 0.18 -7.16
N ASP A 78 -0.20 0.85 -8.31
CA ASP A 78 -0.17 2.31 -8.44
C ASP A 78 -1.55 2.97 -8.45
N ILE A 79 -2.64 2.20 -8.28
CA ILE A 79 -4.01 2.72 -8.49
C ILE A 79 -4.32 4.00 -7.70
N PHE A 80 -3.74 4.12 -6.49
CA PHE A 80 -3.91 5.29 -5.64
C PHE A 80 -2.92 6.41 -5.94
N LEU A 81 -1.77 6.08 -6.54
CA LEU A 81 -0.76 7.05 -7.00
C LEU A 81 -1.19 7.78 -8.29
N ILE A 82 -2.24 7.30 -8.97
CA ILE A 82 -2.88 8.02 -10.08
C ILE A 82 -3.25 9.45 -9.64
N VAL A 83 -3.77 9.63 -8.42
CA VAL A 83 -4.18 10.95 -7.92
C VAL A 83 -2.99 11.93 -7.85
N PRO A 84 -1.89 11.63 -7.14
CA PRO A 84 -0.73 12.50 -7.14
C PRO A 84 -0.04 12.61 -8.51
N ALA A 85 -0.02 11.56 -9.34
CA ALA A 85 0.55 11.66 -10.69
C ALA A 85 -0.22 12.67 -11.57
N LEU A 86 -1.55 12.71 -11.48
CA LEU A 86 -2.36 13.72 -12.18
C LEU A 86 -2.11 15.14 -11.67
N ILE A 87 -1.89 15.32 -10.36
CA ILE A 87 -1.47 16.61 -9.80
C ILE A 87 -0.09 16.99 -10.34
N ARG A 88 0.85 16.05 -10.39
CA ARG A 88 2.19 16.27 -10.91
C ARG A 88 2.19 16.66 -12.39
N LEU A 89 1.34 16.00 -13.20
CA LEU A 89 1.12 16.32 -14.62
C LEU A 89 0.63 17.76 -14.86
N SER A 90 -0.04 18.38 -13.89
CA SER A 90 -0.47 19.78 -14.01
C SER A 90 0.65 20.80 -13.81
N GLY A 91 1.89 20.34 -13.58
CA GLY A 91 3.08 21.18 -13.40
C GLY A 91 3.40 21.51 -11.94
N VAL A 92 2.66 20.96 -10.98
CA VAL A 92 2.95 21.15 -9.54
C VAL A 92 4.26 20.44 -9.18
N PRO A 93 5.18 21.06 -8.40
CA PRO A 93 6.39 20.41 -7.93
C PRO A 93 6.11 19.10 -7.18
N ILE A 94 7.03 18.12 -7.27
CA ILE A 94 6.85 16.77 -6.73
C ILE A 94 6.64 16.77 -5.21
N VAL A 95 7.38 17.62 -4.49
CA VAL A 95 7.28 17.76 -3.03
C VAL A 95 5.92 18.31 -2.61
N ILE A 96 5.43 19.35 -3.30
CA ILE A 96 4.11 19.93 -3.05
C ILE A 96 3.01 18.92 -3.40
N THR A 97 3.18 18.17 -4.50
CA THR A 97 2.27 17.10 -4.90
C THR A 97 2.11 16.04 -3.80
N TYR A 98 3.24 15.58 -3.24
CA TYR A 98 3.25 14.62 -2.13
C TYR A 98 2.54 15.19 -0.89
N LYS A 99 2.83 16.43 -0.50
CA LYS A 99 2.19 17.11 0.64
C LYS A 99 0.66 17.21 0.47
N ILE A 100 0.18 17.59 -0.72
CA ILE A 100 -1.25 17.64 -1.04
C ILE A 100 -1.88 16.24 -0.92
N PHE A 101 -1.17 15.21 -1.42
CA PHE A 101 -1.67 13.85 -1.36
C PHE A 101 -1.76 13.32 0.09
N ILE A 102 -0.76 13.57 0.93
CA ILE A 102 -0.81 13.21 2.37
C ILE A 102 -1.96 13.94 3.07
N PHE A 103 -2.21 15.21 2.75
CA PHE A 103 -3.37 15.94 3.27
C PHE A 103 -4.69 15.28 2.86
N LEU A 104 -4.83 14.90 1.57
CA LEU A 104 -6.01 14.19 1.07
C LEU A 104 -6.20 12.84 1.78
N CYS A 105 -5.13 12.06 1.93
CA CYS A 105 -5.17 10.81 2.67
C CYS A 105 -5.61 11.01 4.12
N THR A 106 -5.07 12.02 4.80
CA THR A 106 -5.44 12.40 6.18
C THR A 106 -6.92 12.75 6.28
N PHE A 107 -7.43 13.54 5.34
CA PHE A 107 -8.85 13.87 5.24
C PHE A 107 -9.70 12.61 5.10
N LEU A 108 -9.37 11.74 4.14
CA LEU A 108 -10.11 10.50 3.90
C LEU A 108 -10.05 9.53 5.10
N THR A 109 -8.92 9.43 5.81
CA THR A 109 -8.78 8.63 7.04
C THR A 109 -9.75 9.11 8.14
N PHE A 110 -9.87 10.43 8.33
CA PHE A 110 -10.82 10.99 9.29
C PHE A 110 -12.26 10.62 8.92
N PHE A 111 -12.67 10.81 7.66
CA PHE A 111 -14.06 10.56 7.25
C PHE A 111 -14.40 9.08 7.20
N SER A 112 -13.46 8.20 6.85
CA SER A 112 -13.71 6.76 6.84
C SER A 112 -13.98 6.24 8.25
N MET A 113 -13.16 6.63 9.22
CA MET A 113 -13.37 6.30 10.63
C MET A 113 -14.68 6.90 11.16
N TYR A 114 -14.95 8.17 10.87
CA TYR A 114 -16.19 8.83 11.29
C TYR A 114 -17.40 8.08 10.74
N TYR A 115 -17.42 7.78 9.45
CA TYR A 115 -18.51 7.09 8.79
C TYR A 115 -18.73 5.70 9.40
N SER A 116 -17.66 4.93 9.59
CA SER A 116 -17.72 3.59 10.18
C SER A 116 -18.30 3.58 11.58
N VAL A 117 -17.75 4.39 12.48
CA VAL A 117 -18.21 4.44 13.86
C VAL A 117 -19.60 5.06 13.97
N LYS A 118 -19.95 6.02 13.11
CA LYS A 118 -21.32 6.57 13.07
C LYS A 118 -22.35 5.51 12.69
N LYS A 119 -22.01 4.59 11.78
CA LYS A 119 -22.90 3.50 11.38
C LYS A 119 -22.99 2.40 12.44
N ILE A 120 -21.91 2.11 13.16
CA ILE A 120 -21.87 1.12 14.24
C ILE A 120 -22.62 1.63 15.49
N SER A 121 -22.23 2.80 16.00
CA SER A 121 -22.73 3.35 17.27
C SER A 121 -24.01 4.17 17.17
N ARG A 122 -24.33 4.67 15.97
CA ARG A 122 -25.40 5.66 15.70
C ARG A 122 -25.19 7.02 16.39
N LYS A 123 -24.13 7.22 17.18
CA LYS A 123 -23.79 8.48 17.88
C LYS A 123 -22.73 9.26 17.08
N SER A 124 -22.94 10.58 16.92
CA SER A 124 -21.99 11.44 16.19
C SER A 124 -20.76 11.78 17.02
N SER A 125 -20.91 11.90 18.34
CA SER A 125 -19.82 12.18 19.27
C SER A 125 -18.84 11.00 19.32
N SER A 126 -19.34 9.76 19.36
CA SER A 126 -18.49 8.56 19.29
C SER A 126 -17.70 8.51 17.99
N ALA A 127 -18.37 8.78 16.86
CA ALA A 127 -17.73 8.83 15.55
C ALA A 127 -16.63 9.89 15.47
N PHE A 128 -16.91 11.08 16.00
CA PHE A 128 -15.97 12.18 16.01
C PHE A 128 -14.75 11.86 16.88
N LEU A 129 -14.94 11.42 18.12
CA LEU A 129 -13.84 11.06 19.02
C LEU A 129 -13.00 9.90 18.49
N SER A 130 -13.63 8.83 17.95
CA SER A 130 -12.88 7.74 17.33
C SER A 130 -12.03 8.21 16.16
N SER A 131 -12.50 9.17 15.37
CA SER A 131 -11.75 9.72 14.23
C SER A 131 -10.56 10.55 14.69
N LEU A 132 -10.72 11.35 15.75
CA LEU A 132 -9.61 12.09 16.36
C LEU A 132 -8.55 11.15 16.94
N ILE A 133 -8.98 10.18 17.74
CA ILE A 133 -8.07 9.21 18.36
C ILE A 133 -7.32 8.44 17.28
N TYR A 134 -8.01 8.04 16.21
CA TYR A 134 -7.39 7.30 15.11
C TYR A 134 -6.38 8.12 14.30
N LEU A 135 -6.69 9.39 14.06
CA LEU A 135 -5.79 10.28 13.33
C LEU A 135 -4.52 10.59 14.13
N PHE A 136 -4.64 10.77 15.44
CA PHE A 136 -3.56 11.09 16.35
C PHE A 136 -3.04 9.86 17.14
N THR A 137 -3.19 8.65 16.61
CA THR A 137 -2.41 7.54 17.17
C THR A 137 -0.94 7.80 16.91
N ALA A 138 -0.07 7.43 17.86
CA ALA A 138 1.37 7.61 17.69
C ALA A 138 1.85 6.87 16.42
N TYR A 139 1.33 5.67 16.18
CA TYR A 139 1.58 4.91 14.96
C TYR A 139 1.21 5.65 13.68
N ARG A 140 0.05 6.34 13.62
CA ARG A 140 -0.33 7.11 12.43
C ARG A 140 0.63 8.27 12.16
N ILE A 141 1.06 8.96 13.23
CA ILE A 141 2.04 10.05 13.11
C ILE A 141 3.38 9.48 12.61
N THR A 142 3.85 8.39 13.19
CA THR A 142 5.05 7.67 12.75
C THR A 142 4.95 7.24 11.28
N ASP A 143 3.83 6.65 10.88
CA ASP A 143 3.63 6.13 9.52
C ASP A 143 3.69 7.25 8.47
N VAL A 144 3.14 8.43 8.79
CA VAL A 144 3.16 9.60 7.91
C VAL A 144 4.54 10.28 7.88
N TYR A 145 5.14 10.52 9.05
CA TYR A 145 6.29 11.45 9.15
C TYR A 145 7.64 10.77 9.36
N VAL A 146 7.69 9.64 10.04
CA VAL A 146 8.94 8.88 10.27
C VAL A 146 9.17 7.89 9.13
N ARG A 147 8.10 7.28 8.62
CA ARG A 147 8.19 6.31 7.54
C ARG A 147 7.90 6.92 6.18
N GLY A 148 6.82 7.69 6.06
CA GLY A 148 6.32 8.10 4.74
C GLY A 148 5.77 6.91 3.94
N ALA A 149 5.26 5.87 4.62
CA ALA A 149 4.80 4.63 3.99
C ALA A 149 3.39 4.80 3.40
N ILE A 150 3.29 5.34 2.18
CA ILE A 150 2.01 5.70 1.53
C ILE A 150 1.02 4.52 1.51
N GLY A 151 1.48 3.30 1.27
CA GLY A 151 0.59 2.13 1.22
C GLY A 151 -0.14 1.88 2.54
N GLU A 152 0.57 1.97 3.65
CA GLU A 152 -0.03 1.83 4.99
C GLU A 152 -0.92 3.03 5.32
N ILE A 153 -0.50 4.23 4.93
CA ILE A 153 -1.31 5.46 5.07
C ILE A 153 -2.66 5.31 4.37
N LEU A 154 -2.68 4.76 3.16
CA LEU A 154 -3.89 4.45 2.38
C LEU A 154 -4.67 3.29 3.00
N ALA A 155 -4.00 2.24 3.46
CA ALA A 155 -4.63 1.11 4.14
C ALA A 155 -5.44 1.57 5.36
N MET A 156 -4.92 2.54 6.13
CA MET A 156 -5.63 3.14 7.27
C MET A 156 -6.89 3.92 6.87
N ILE A 157 -7.03 4.40 5.62
CA ILE A 157 -8.31 4.94 5.13
C ILE A 157 -9.34 3.81 5.05
N ILE A 158 -8.92 2.62 4.59
CA ILE A 158 -9.82 1.54 4.18
C ILE A 158 -10.18 0.62 5.36
N MET A 159 -9.26 0.39 6.30
CA MET A 159 -9.46 -0.51 7.44
C MET A 159 -10.74 -0.23 8.25
N PRO A 160 -11.08 1.03 8.63
CA PRO A 160 -12.32 1.30 9.33
C PRO A 160 -13.57 0.87 8.52
N LEU A 161 -13.53 0.99 7.18
CA LEU A 161 -14.64 0.61 6.31
C LEU A 161 -14.80 -0.90 6.24
N ILE A 162 -13.69 -1.65 6.22
CA ILE A 162 -13.71 -3.11 6.34
C ILE A 162 -14.32 -3.55 7.67
N ILE A 163 -13.89 -2.96 8.79
CA ILE A 163 -14.46 -3.26 10.12
C ILE A 163 -15.97 -2.98 10.15
N LEU A 164 -16.42 -1.90 9.50
CA LEU A 164 -17.85 -1.62 9.33
C LEU A 164 -18.57 -2.69 8.49
N GLU A 165 -17.99 -3.16 7.39
CA GLU A 165 -18.61 -4.22 6.58
C GLU A 165 -18.63 -5.57 7.31
N ILE A 166 -17.59 -5.92 8.07
CA ILE A 166 -17.57 -7.07 8.97
C ILE A 166 -18.72 -6.97 9.98
N TYR A 167 -18.86 -5.80 10.63
CA TYR A 167 -19.98 -5.52 11.53
C TYR A 167 -21.34 -5.73 10.85
N LYS A 168 -21.54 -5.16 9.65
CA LYS A 168 -22.80 -5.28 8.92
C LYS A 168 -23.12 -6.74 8.59
N VAL A 169 -22.14 -7.48 8.06
CA VAL A 169 -22.29 -8.86 7.58
C VAL A 169 -22.51 -9.84 8.72
N LEU A 170 -21.97 -9.60 9.91
CA LEU A 170 -22.07 -10.54 11.03
C LEU A 170 -23.12 -10.15 12.08
N TYR A 171 -23.41 -8.85 12.25
CA TYR A 171 -24.23 -8.36 13.37
C TYR A 171 -25.50 -7.62 12.94
N THR A 172 -25.73 -7.44 11.63
CA THR A 172 -26.92 -6.71 11.14
C THR A 172 -27.59 -7.40 9.94
N GLU A 173 -28.77 -6.93 9.54
CA GLU A 173 -29.43 -7.35 8.28
C GLU A 173 -29.07 -6.47 7.07
N ARG A 174 -28.22 -5.45 7.24
CA ARG A 174 -27.91 -4.45 6.21
C ARG A 174 -26.54 -4.68 5.58
N TYR A 175 -26.32 -5.87 5.02
CA TYR A 175 -25.05 -6.27 4.41
C TYR A 175 -25.11 -6.34 2.88
N ASN A 176 -23.96 -6.13 2.24
CA ASN A 176 -23.82 -6.19 0.79
C ASN A 176 -22.47 -6.77 0.41
N TYR A 177 -22.48 -7.82 -0.42
CA TYR A 177 -21.26 -8.50 -0.88
C TYR A 177 -20.34 -7.56 -1.68
N LYS A 178 -20.90 -6.57 -2.38
CA LYS A 178 -20.13 -5.63 -3.20
C LYS A 178 -19.26 -4.74 -2.33
N THR A 179 -19.82 -4.13 -1.29
CA THR A 179 -19.06 -3.20 -0.43
C THR A 179 -17.99 -3.95 0.35
N LEU A 180 -18.31 -5.15 0.85
CA LEU A 180 -17.31 -6.02 1.49
C LEU A 180 -16.16 -6.35 0.53
N GLY A 181 -16.46 -6.84 -0.68
CA GLY A 181 -15.44 -7.21 -1.67
C GLY A 181 -14.62 -6.02 -2.16
N ILE A 182 -15.27 -4.87 -2.42
CA ILE A 182 -14.60 -3.65 -2.87
C ILE A 182 -13.62 -3.15 -1.81
N PHE A 183 -13.99 -3.07 -0.53
CA PHE A 183 -13.05 -2.54 0.47
C PHE A 183 -11.87 -3.47 0.73
N PHE A 184 -12.07 -4.80 0.71
CA PHE A 184 -10.94 -5.73 0.74
C PHE A 184 -10.06 -5.60 -0.51
N GLY A 185 -10.66 -5.38 -1.68
CA GLY A 185 -9.89 -5.18 -2.90
C GLY A 185 -9.11 -3.87 -2.92
N LEU A 186 -9.71 -2.78 -2.49
CA LEU A 186 -9.01 -1.50 -2.31
C LEU A 186 -7.85 -1.64 -1.31
N LEU A 187 -8.01 -2.44 -0.25
CA LEU A 187 -6.93 -2.68 0.71
C LEU A 187 -5.77 -3.47 0.09
N LEU A 188 -6.07 -4.47 -0.76
CA LEU A 188 -5.03 -5.17 -1.52
C LEU A 188 -4.26 -4.20 -2.41
N LEU A 189 -4.99 -3.35 -3.15
CA LEU A 189 -4.36 -2.36 -4.04
C LEU A 189 -3.61 -1.24 -3.32
N SER A 190 -3.85 -1.03 -2.01
CA SER A 190 -3.09 -0.07 -1.21
C SER A 190 -1.86 -0.70 -0.56
N HIS A 191 -2.01 -1.87 0.07
CA HIS A 191 -0.93 -2.52 0.79
C HIS A 191 -1.21 -4.02 1.04
N ASN A 192 -0.44 -4.87 0.37
CA ASN A 192 -0.62 -6.33 0.38
C ASN A 192 -0.56 -6.95 1.79
N ILE A 193 0.37 -6.50 2.63
CA ILE A 193 0.54 -7.05 3.97
C ILE A 193 -0.65 -6.67 4.87
N SER A 194 -1.08 -5.40 4.82
CA SER A 194 -2.27 -4.96 5.54
C SER A 194 -3.53 -5.73 5.10
N PHE A 195 -3.64 -6.08 3.82
CA PHE A 195 -4.71 -6.95 3.33
C PHE A 195 -4.71 -8.33 4.00
N ILE A 196 -3.55 -9.01 4.04
CA ILE A 196 -3.44 -10.33 4.68
C ILE A 196 -3.78 -10.25 6.17
N LEU A 197 -3.28 -9.22 6.86
CA LEU A 197 -3.59 -8.96 8.26
C LEU A 197 -5.09 -8.78 8.51
N MET A 198 -5.77 -8.00 7.66
CA MET A 198 -7.21 -7.79 7.77
C MET A 198 -8.03 -9.03 7.38
N CYS A 199 -7.52 -9.91 6.52
CA CYS A 199 -8.10 -11.23 6.30
C CYS A 199 -8.02 -12.08 7.57
N GLY A 200 -6.90 -12.03 8.30
CA GLY A 200 -6.76 -12.66 9.63
C GLY A 200 -7.75 -12.11 10.65
N VAL A 201 -7.89 -10.79 10.74
CA VAL A 201 -8.91 -10.13 11.58
C VAL A 201 -10.30 -10.62 11.23
N PHE A 202 -10.65 -10.67 9.94
CA PHE A 202 -11.94 -11.17 9.52
C PHE A 202 -12.13 -12.65 9.88
N GLY A 203 -11.10 -13.48 9.72
CA GLY A 203 -11.09 -14.87 10.15
C GLY A 203 -11.43 -15.05 11.64
N VAL A 204 -10.85 -14.24 12.53
CA VAL A 204 -11.19 -14.24 13.97
C VAL A 204 -12.68 -13.95 14.17
N PHE A 205 -13.21 -12.93 13.48
CA PHE A 205 -14.64 -12.62 13.54
C PHE A 205 -15.53 -13.76 13.00
N LEU A 206 -15.11 -14.47 11.95
CA LEU A 206 -15.83 -15.63 11.42
C LEU A 206 -15.84 -16.78 12.45
N ILE A 207 -14.72 -17.06 13.10
CA ILE A 207 -14.61 -18.09 14.15
C ILE A 207 -15.52 -17.75 15.33
N CYS A 208 -15.46 -16.52 15.85
CA CYS A 208 -16.32 -16.08 16.96
C CYS A 208 -17.81 -16.11 16.62
N ASN A 209 -18.19 -16.04 15.34
CA ASN A 209 -19.58 -16.06 14.87
C ASN A 209 -19.94 -17.36 14.13
N PHE A 210 -19.14 -18.42 14.26
CA PHE A 210 -19.29 -19.64 13.46
C PHE A 210 -20.67 -20.29 13.60
N GLY A 211 -21.18 -20.41 14.83
CA GLY A 211 -22.51 -20.97 15.09
C GLY A 211 -23.65 -20.19 14.42
N LYS A 212 -23.51 -18.86 14.26
CA LYS A 212 -24.48 -18.03 13.52
C LYS A 212 -24.38 -18.26 12.02
N LEU A 213 -23.16 -18.35 11.49
CA LEU A 213 -22.92 -18.59 10.06
C LEU A 213 -23.46 -19.94 9.59
N LEU A 214 -23.37 -20.98 10.44
CA LEU A 214 -23.96 -22.30 10.15
C LEU A 214 -25.49 -22.22 9.99
N LYS A 215 -26.16 -21.41 10.81
CA LYS A 215 -27.61 -21.24 10.77
C LYS A 215 -28.06 -20.33 9.63
N GLU A 216 -27.29 -19.29 9.32
CA GLU A 216 -27.64 -18.24 8.36
C GLU A 216 -26.83 -18.31 7.06
N LYS A 217 -27.12 -19.33 6.22
CA LYS A 217 -26.42 -19.58 4.95
C LYS A 217 -26.37 -18.36 4.00
N LYS A 218 -27.32 -17.42 4.10
CA LYS A 218 -27.32 -16.17 3.31
C LYS A 218 -26.07 -15.31 3.56
N ARG A 219 -25.55 -15.29 4.79
CA ARG A 219 -24.32 -14.55 5.13
C ARG A 219 -23.09 -15.20 4.50
N VAL A 220 -23.00 -16.53 4.57
CA VAL A 220 -21.92 -17.30 3.93
C VAL A 220 -21.91 -17.04 2.43
N TYR A 221 -23.07 -17.08 1.78
CA TYR A 221 -23.19 -16.76 0.36
C TYR A 221 -22.78 -15.31 0.03
N CYS A 222 -23.11 -14.35 0.90
CA CYS A 222 -22.65 -12.97 0.77
C CYS A 222 -21.12 -12.88 0.82
N ILE A 223 -20.48 -13.60 1.74
CA ILE A 223 -19.02 -13.61 1.90
C ILE A 223 -18.35 -14.25 0.68
N ILE A 224 -18.82 -15.41 0.23
CA ILE A 224 -18.30 -16.09 -0.96
C ILE A 224 -18.43 -15.19 -2.19
N LYS A 225 -19.58 -14.54 -2.38
CA LYS A 225 -19.77 -13.57 -3.47
C LYS A 225 -18.82 -12.38 -3.38
N ALA A 226 -18.55 -11.89 -2.18
CA ALA A 226 -17.61 -10.79 -1.98
C ALA A 226 -16.19 -11.19 -2.40
N ILE A 227 -15.75 -12.41 -2.05
CA ILE A 227 -14.45 -12.96 -2.45
C ILE A 227 -14.36 -13.07 -3.97
N ILE A 228 -15.37 -13.69 -4.61
CA ILE A 228 -15.38 -13.87 -6.07
C ILE A 228 -15.30 -12.52 -6.79
N ILE A 229 -16.04 -11.52 -6.30
CA ILE A 229 -16.00 -10.18 -6.88
C ILE A 229 -14.67 -9.48 -6.65
N ALA A 230 -14.09 -9.60 -5.45
CA ALA A 230 -12.79 -9.01 -5.17
C ALA A 230 -11.73 -9.63 -6.09
N VAL A 231 -11.61 -10.95 -6.14
CA VAL A 231 -10.65 -11.66 -6.99
C VAL A 231 -10.85 -11.32 -8.47
N GLY A 232 -12.09 -11.32 -8.96
CA GLY A 232 -12.40 -10.95 -10.34
C GLY A 232 -11.99 -9.50 -10.67
N CYS A 233 -12.37 -8.52 -9.83
CA CYS A 233 -12.02 -7.12 -10.06
C CYS A 233 -10.52 -6.84 -9.94
N LEU A 234 -9.80 -7.63 -9.15
CA LEU A 234 -8.37 -7.45 -8.87
C LEU A 234 -7.48 -8.34 -9.73
N SER A 235 -8.04 -9.17 -10.62
CA SER A 235 -7.29 -10.09 -11.46
C SER A 235 -6.16 -9.38 -12.21
N PHE A 236 -6.39 -8.17 -12.72
CA PHE A 236 -5.41 -7.34 -13.43
C PHE A 236 -4.12 -7.05 -12.65
N PHE A 237 -4.15 -7.13 -11.32
CA PHE A 237 -2.99 -6.91 -10.45
C PHE A 237 -2.55 -8.22 -9.79
N LEU A 238 -3.50 -8.98 -9.25
CA LEU A 238 -3.24 -10.19 -8.50
C LEU A 238 -2.54 -11.27 -9.33
N PHE A 239 -3.02 -11.54 -10.55
CA PHE A 239 -2.45 -12.61 -11.37
C PHE A 239 -1.09 -12.25 -11.97
N PRO A 240 -0.82 -11.02 -12.46
CA PRO A 240 0.52 -10.59 -12.83
C PRO A 240 1.52 -10.68 -11.67
N MET A 241 1.15 -10.23 -10.48
CA MET A 241 2.00 -10.32 -9.29
C MET A 241 2.36 -11.78 -8.98
N LEU A 242 1.36 -12.67 -8.95
CA LEU A 242 1.57 -14.10 -8.71
C LEU A 242 2.41 -14.76 -9.81
N GLU A 243 2.25 -14.34 -11.07
CA GLU A 243 3.09 -14.83 -12.16
C GLU A 243 4.56 -14.49 -11.93
N GLN A 244 4.87 -13.24 -11.59
CA GLN A 244 6.25 -12.84 -11.33
C GLN A 244 6.82 -13.62 -10.14
N LEU A 245 6.13 -13.61 -8.99
CA LEU A 245 6.56 -14.29 -7.76
C LEU A 245 6.72 -15.81 -7.90
N THR A 246 6.07 -16.45 -8.88
CA THR A 246 6.24 -17.89 -9.15
C THR A 246 7.29 -18.19 -10.21
N SER A 247 7.69 -17.20 -11.01
CA SER A 247 8.65 -17.36 -12.11
C SER A 247 10.06 -16.87 -11.79
N GLY A 248 10.23 -16.05 -10.76
CA GLY A 248 11.51 -15.51 -10.32
C GLY A 248 11.66 -15.52 -8.80
N GLN A 249 12.86 -15.20 -8.33
CA GLN A 249 13.14 -14.93 -6.92
C GLN A 249 13.57 -13.47 -6.79
N TYR A 250 13.04 -12.76 -5.79
CA TYR A 250 13.29 -11.34 -5.57
C TYR A 250 13.81 -11.08 -4.17
N ALA A 251 14.50 -9.98 -3.91
CA ALA A 251 15.13 -9.69 -2.61
C ALA A 251 14.17 -9.81 -1.42
N VAL A 252 12.87 -9.50 -1.61
CA VAL A 252 11.82 -9.70 -0.61
C VAL A 252 11.71 -11.16 -0.13
N ASN A 253 12.01 -12.14 -1.00
CA ASN A 253 12.03 -13.55 -0.64
C ASN A 253 13.17 -13.88 0.34
N GLU A 254 14.34 -13.26 0.17
CA GLU A 254 15.50 -13.47 1.03
C GLU A 254 15.28 -12.89 2.42
N PHE A 255 14.69 -11.69 2.51
CA PHE A 255 14.33 -11.11 3.79
C PHE A 255 13.37 -12.05 4.55
N VAL A 256 12.39 -12.64 3.86
CA VAL A 256 11.42 -13.56 4.46
C VAL A 256 12.05 -14.90 4.86
N SER A 257 13.08 -15.38 4.17
CA SER A 257 13.74 -16.66 4.46
C SER A 257 14.84 -16.58 5.52
N ASN A 258 15.61 -15.49 5.53
CA ASN A 258 16.87 -15.40 6.30
C ASN A 258 16.75 -14.54 7.56
N SER A 259 15.71 -13.70 7.68
CA SER A 259 15.49 -12.90 8.89
C SER A 259 14.67 -13.66 9.96
N ASN A 260 15.02 -13.43 11.23
CA ASN A 260 14.20 -13.89 12.34
C ASN A 260 13.28 -12.76 12.80
N ILE A 261 11.97 -12.93 12.59
CA ILE A 261 10.95 -11.93 12.92
C ILE A 261 10.94 -11.54 14.41
N SER A 262 11.51 -12.36 15.30
CA SER A 262 11.65 -12.02 16.73
C SER A 262 12.56 -10.82 16.99
N ASN A 263 13.55 -10.56 16.12
CA ASN A 263 14.49 -9.45 16.26
C ASN A 263 13.78 -8.09 16.14
N TYR A 264 12.67 -8.07 15.41
CA TYR A 264 11.88 -6.88 15.11
C TYR A 264 10.68 -6.67 16.05
N THR A 265 10.67 -7.34 17.21
CA THR A 265 9.63 -7.15 18.24
C THR A 265 9.73 -5.78 18.92
N LEU A 266 8.85 -5.52 19.89
CA LEU A 266 8.79 -4.29 20.66
C LEU A 266 9.07 -4.50 22.15
N PHE A 267 9.76 -3.56 22.79
CA PHE A 267 9.99 -3.58 24.23
C PHE A 267 8.69 -3.17 24.93
N PHE A 268 8.45 -3.66 26.15
CA PHE A 268 7.21 -3.35 26.87
C PHE A 268 7.05 -1.84 27.11
N GLU A 269 8.15 -1.14 27.41
CA GLU A 269 8.18 0.29 27.68
C GLU A 269 7.80 1.13 26.44
N GLN A 270 7.98 0.60 25.22
CA GLN A 270 7.59 1.29 23.98
C GLN A 270 6.10 1.54 23.89
N LEU A 271 5.28 0.71 24.55
CA LEU A 271 3.82 0.89 24.55
C LEU A 271 3.39 2.21 25.22
N PHE A 272 4.25 2.78 26.07
CA PHE A 272 3.98 3.99 26.84
C PHE A 272 4.76 5.21 26.33
N THR A 273 5.55 5.06 25.27
CA THR A 273 6.31 6.17 24.69
C THR A 273 5.37 7.22 24.11
N VAL A 274 5.49 8.46 24.60
CA VAL A 274 4.71 9.61 24.12
C VAL A 274 5.44 10.34 22.99
N ASN A 275 6.76 10.48 23.08
CA ASN A 275 7.57 11.17 22.06
C ASN A 275 7.56 10.41 20.73
N ILE A 276 7.65 11.13 19.63
CA ILE A 276 7.86 10.54 18.30
C ILE A 276 9.36 10.44 18.08
N ASN A 277 9.86 9.21 18.02
CA ASN A 277 11.27 8.90 17.82
C ASN A 277 11.50 8.48 16.36
N PHE A 278 12.46 9.15 15.71
CA PHE A 278 12.91 8.89 14.34
C PHE A 278 14.05 7.87 14.38
N GLY A 279 13.67 6.60 14.48
CA GLY A 279 14.62 5.49 14.60
C GLY A 279 14.19 4.30 13.75
N LEU A 280 14.85 3.17 13.97
CA LEU A 280 14.53 1.90 13.32
C LEU A 280 13.67 1.03 14.24
N ALA A 281 12.89 0.14 13.66
CA ALA A 281 11.87 -0.60 14.39
C ALA A 281 12.32 -2.04 14.66
N GLY A 282 12.66 -2.34 15.92
CA GLY A 282 13.06 -3.68 16.37
C GLY A 282 13.92 -3.62 17.64
N HIS A 283 13.97 -4.70 18.41
CA HIS A 283 14.88 -4.77 19.57
C HIS A 283 16.34 -4.80 19.15
N GLU A 284 16.63 -5.29 17.95
CA GLU A 284 18.01 -5.46 17.46
C GLU A 284 18.80 -4.14 17.39
N PHE A 285 18.11 -3.01 17.20
CA PHE A 285 18.74 -1.68 17.15
C PHE A 285 19.00 -1.07 18.53
N GLY A 286 18.60 -1.75 19.60
CA GLY A 286 18.72 -1.25 20.97
C GLY A 286 17.66 -0.22 21.35
N ARG A 287 17.68 0.18 22.63
CA ARG A 287 16.65 1.08 23.21
C ARG A 287 16.81 2.54 22.76
N ASP A 288 18.01 2.93 22.37
CA ASP A 288 18.33 4.33 22.05
C ASP A 288 17.92 4.75 20.62
N TYR A 289 17.74 3.77 19.72
CA TYR A 289 17.49 4.02 18.29
C TYR A 289 16.12 3.54 17.81
N TRP A 290 15.20 3.32 18.75
CA TRP A 290 13.91 2.72 18.42
C TRP A 290 12.91 3.70 17.78
N MET A 291 12.14 3.21 16.80
CA MET A 291 11.01 3.94 16.24
C MET A 291 9.80 3.89 17.18
N THR A 292 9.05 4.99 17.30
CA THR A 292 7.78 4.97 18.06
C THR A 292 6.70 4.16 17.33
N THR A 293 6.40 2.96 17.83
CA THR A 293 5.47 1.99 17.21
C THR A 293 4.38 1.54 18.20
N ASN A 294 3.58 2.48 18.69
CA ASN A 294 2.47 2.20 19.61
C ASN A 294 1.18 2.94 19.20
N THR A 295 0.06 2.64 19.85
CA THR A 295 -1.25 3.26 19.55
C THR A 295 -1.42 4.67 20.13
N GLY A 296 -0.55 5.09 21.05
CA GLY A 296 -0.70 6.27 21.89
C GLY A 296 -1.51 5.99 23.16
N LEU A 297 -1.24 6.73 24.24
CA LEU A 297 -1.82 6.47 25.56
C LEU A 297 -3.35 6.51 25.58
N ILE A 298 -3.96 7.39 24.77
CA ILE A 298 -5.43 7.51 24.72
C ILE A 298 -6.07 6.23 24.17
N ALA A 299 -5.60 5.75 23.02
CA ALA A 299 -6.08 4.51 22.41
C ALA A 299 -5.70 3.28 23.23
N LEU A 300 -4.61 3.34 24.00
CA LEU A 300 -4.19 2.28 24.90
C LEU A 300 -5.09 2.14 26.13
N PHE A 301 -5.55 3.24 26.75
CA PHE A 301 -6.27 3.18 28.03
C PHE A 301 -7.78 3.32 27.94
N LEU A 302 -8.32 4.13 27.01
CA LEU A 302 -9.78 4.34 26.93
C LEU A 302 -10.59 3.05 26.66
N PRO A 303 -10.11 2.05 25.90
CA PRO A 303 -10.87 0.81 25.72
C PRO A 303 -11.08 0.02 27.03
N LEU A 304 -10.27 0.25 28.08
CA LEU A 304 -10.43 -0.40 29.39
C LEU A 304 -11.74 0.03 30.09
N LEU A 305 -12.38 1.11 29.65
CA LEU A 305 -13.71 1.50 30.14
C LEU A 305 -14.76 0.40 29.95
N ILE A 306 -14.54 -0.58 29.07
CA ILE A 306 -15.42 -1.74 28.92
C ILE A 306 -15.73 -2.44 30.26
N PHE A 307 -14.77 -2.47 31.21
CA PHE A 307 -14.95 -3.08 32.53
C PHE A 307 -15.87 -2.28 33.46
N LYS A 308 -16.20 -1.04 33.12
CA LYS A 308 -17.15 -0.18 33.84
C LYS A 308 -18.51 -0.10 33.15
N LEU A 309 -18.64 -0.61 31.92
CA LEU A 309 -19.86 -0.54 31.14
C LEU A 309 -20.74 -1.77 31.40
N ASN A 310 -22.05 -1.54 31.49
CA ASN A 310 -23.01 -2.63 31.54
C ASN A 310 -23.25 -3.18 30.13
N LYS A 311 -23.14 -4.51 29.96
CA LYS A 311 -23.40 -5.19 28.68
C LYS A 311 -24.78 -4.89 28.11
N ASN A 312 -25.79 -4.68 28.97
CA ASN A 312 -27.17 -4.43 28.56
C ASN A 312 -27.35 -3.03 27.94
N ASP A 313 -26.47 -2.10 28.29
CA ASP A 313 -26.52 -0.72 27.82
C ASP A 313 -25.84 -0.55 26.46
N LEU A 314 -25.11 -1.56 26.00
CA LEU A 314 -24.28 -1.49 24.80
C LEU A 314 -24.81 -2.45 23.71
N PRO A 315 -25.61 -1.96 22.73
CA PRO A 315 -26.32 -2.80 21.76
C PRO A 315 -25.43 -3.72 20.91
N ASN A 316 -24.14 -3.40 20.80
CA ASN A 316 -23.16 -4.15 20.00
C ASN A 316 -22.03 -4.72 20.87
N TYR A 317 -22.32 -5.06 22.13
CA TYR A 317 -21.30 -5.44 23.13
C TYR A 317 -20.34 -6.53 22.64
N SER A 318 -20.84 -7.64 22.08
CA SER A 318 -19.99 -8.75 21.64
C SER A 318 -19.02 -8.36 20.52
N PHE A 319 -19.47 -7.60 19.52
CA PHE A 319 -18.63 -7.06 18.46
C PHE A 319 -17.53 -6.15 19.03
N LEU A 320 -17.89 -5.24 19.93
CA LEU A 320 -16.95 -4.30 20.52
C LEU A 320 -15.95 -5.00 21.47
N LEU A 321 -16.40 -6.02 22.19
CA LEU A 321 -15.52 -6.86 23.01
C LEU A 321 -14.48 -7.57 22.14
N ILE A 322 -14.88 -8.17 21.02
CA ILE A 322 -13.93 -8.80 20.07
C ILE A 322 -12.94 -7.76 19.55
N CYS A 323 -13.40 -6.56 19.15
CA CYS A 323 -12.51 -5.49 18.72
C CYS A 323 -11.46 -5.14 19.78
N THR A 324 -11.91 -4.97 21.04
CA THR A 324 -11.03 -4.62 22.16
C THR A 324 -10.02 -5.73 22.46
N LEU A 325 -10.47 -6.98 22.58
CA LEU A 325 -9.60 -8.13 22.85
C LEU A 325 -8.58 -8.34 21.74
N LEU A 326 -9.03 -8.27 20.48
CA LEU A 326 -8.15 -8.43 19.33
C LEU A 326 -7.14 -7.27 19.20
N GLY A 327 -7.56 -6.03 19.48
CA GLY A 327 -6.66 -4.87 19.48
C GLY A 327 -5.56 -4.98 20.54
N TYR A 328 -5.89 -5.41 21.77
CA TYR A 328 -4.86 -5.66 22.79
C TYR A 328 -4.01 -6.87 22.47
N PHE A 329 -4.60 -7.95 21.93
CA PHE A 329 -3.84 -9.11 21.48
C PHE A 329 -2.79 -8.71 20.45
N CYS A 330 -3.15 -7.89 19.45
CA CYS A 330 -2.21 -7.38 18.46
C CYS A 330 -1.06 -6.57 19.09
N LEU A 331 -1.31 -5.76 20.13
CA LEU A 331 -0.23 -5.06 20.85
C LEU A 331 0.68 -6.02 21.62
N ILE A 332 0.10 -6.97 22.35
CA ILE A 332 0.85 -7.97 23.10
C ILE A 332 1.68 -8.83 22.15
N ALA A 333 1.11 -9.19 20.99
CA ALA A 333 1.81 -9.92 19.95
C ALA A 333 2.97 -9.12 19.36
N CYS A 334 3.02 -7.79 19.46
CA CYS A 334 4.20 -7.05 19.03
C CYS A 334 5.40 -7.21 19.98
N LEU A 335 5.17 -7.62 21.23
CA LEU A 335 6.21 -7.65 22.26
C LEU A 335 7.14 -8.85 22.13
N ASN A 336 8.36 -8.71 22.66
CA ASN A 336 9.35 -9.80 22.71
C ASN A 336 8.93 -11.01 23.56
N ILE A 337 7.87 -10.90 24.36
CA ILE A 337 7.28 -12.01 25.12
C ILE A 337 6.46 -12.98 24.24
N PHE A 338 6.06 -12.55 23.04
CA PHE A 338 5.30 -13.40 22.13
C PHE A 338 6.26 -14.35 21.37
N PRO A 339 5.93 -15.64 21.21
CA PRO A 339 6.87 -16.66 20.74
C PRO A 339 7.08 -16.64 19.21
N TRP A 340 7.54 -15.50 18.67
CA TRP A 340 7.75 -15.28 17.25
C TRP A 340 8.74 -16.23 16.59
N SER A 341 9.79 -16.62 17.31
CA SER A 341 10.78 -17.58 16.80
C SER A 341 10.14 -18.92 16.39
N ALA A 342 9.16 -19.40 17.17
CA ALA A 342 8.43 -20.63 16.85
C ALA A 342 7.46 -20.49 15.66
N LEU A 343 7.09 -19.26 15.30
CA LEU A 343 6.15 -18.94 14.23
C LEU A 343 6.83 -18.38 12.98
N ASN A 344 8.16 -18.25 12.97
CA ASN A 344 8.90 -17.58 11.90
C ASN A 344 8.60 -18.20 10.53
N SER A 345 8.61 -19.54 10.44
CA SER A 345 8.34 -20.26 9.18
C SER A 345 6.95 -20.02 8.59
N LEU A 346 5.98 -19.60 9.40
CA LEU A 346 4.61 -19.34 8.97
C LEU A 346 4.32 -17.86 8.76
N LEU A 347 5.00 -16.98 9.52
CA LEU A 347 4.64 -15.57 9.66
C LEU A 347 5.76 -14.60 9.25
N SER A 348 6.91 -15.07 8.78
CA SER A 348 8.03 -14.21 8.33
C SER A 348 7.66 -13.31 7.15
N PHE A 349 6.63 -13.65 6.37
CA PHE A 349 6.09 -12.78 5.31
C PHE A 349 5.63 -11.41 5.84
N MET A 350 5.31 -11.29 7.14
CA MET A 350 4.95 -10.02 7.76
C MET A 350 6.16 -9.11 7.94
N GLN A 351 7.39 -9.63 7.83
CA GLN A 351 8.69 -8.98 8.08
C GLN A 351 8.87 -8.44 9.51
N PHE A 352 7.87 -7.73 10.05
CA PHE A 352 7.94 -7.04 11.32
C PHE A 352 6.65 -7.24 12.16
N PRO A 353 6.74 -7.73 13.41
CA PRO A 353 5.59 -7.88 14.31
C PRO A 353 4.84 -6.59 14.60
N TRP A 354 5.56 -5.46 14.67
CA TRP A 354 4.98 -4.16 14.95
C TRP A 354 4.00 -3.68 13.88
N ARG A 355 3.95 -4.32 12.69
CA ARG A 355 2.88 -4.09 11.71
C ARG A 355 1.50 -4.45 12.26
N LEU A 356 1.39 -5.23 13.34
CA LEU A 356 0.10 -5.47 14.02
C LEU A 356 -0.45 -4.22 14.73
N VAL A 357 0.38 -3.20 15.00
CA VAL A 357 -0.04 -1.94 15.64
C VAL A 357 -1.04 -1.18 14.77
N ILE A 358 -1.00 -1.33 13.44
CA ILE A 358 -2.01 -0.73 12.55
C ILE A 358 -3.42 -1.27 12.85
N ILE A 359 -3.52 -2.56 13.16
CA ILE A 359 -4.78 -3.24 13.50
C ILE A 359 -5.24 -2.77 14.89
N SER A 360 -4.32 -2.74 15.85
CA SER A 360 -4.59 -2.22 17.19
C SER A 360 -5.09 -0.79 17.13
N SER A 361 -4.47 0.05 16.31
CA SER A 361 -4.83 1.46 16.14
C SER A 361 -6.28 1.61 15.66
N VAL A 362 -6.71 0.86 14.64
CA VAL A 362 -8.09 0.96 14.14
C VAL A 362 -9.10 0.40 15.14
N LEU A 363 -8.86 -0.79 15.71
CA LEU A 363 -9.81 -1.46 16.60
C LEU A 363 -9.98 -0.71 17.92
N LEU A 364 -8.87 -0.29 18.55
CA LEU A 364 -8.91 0.41 19.83
C LEU A 364 -9.43 1.84 19.68
N SER A 365 -9.22 2.52 18.55
CA SER A 365 -9.81 3.85 18.31
C SER A 365 -11.34 3.77 18.15
N ILE A 366 -11.86 2.74 17.48
CA ILE A 366 -13.30 2.49 17.36
C ILE A 366 -13.91 2.30 18.75
N THR A 367 -13.32 1.44 19.57
CA THR A 367 -13.87 1.11 20.89
C THR A 367 -13.74 2.27 21.86
N SER A 368 -12.62 2.99 21.87
CA SER A 368 -12.38 4.17 22.71
C SER A 368 -13.49 5.23 22.58
N GLY A 369 -13.78 5.69 21.35
CA GLY A 369 -14.79 6.73 21.13
C GLY A 369 -16.22 6.27 21.45
N ILE A 370 -16.51 4.97 21.26
CA ILE A 370 -17.81 4.42 21.64
C ILE A 370 -17.95 4.31 23.17
N TYR A 371 -16.95 3.75 23.85
CA TYR A 371 -17.00 3.48 25.28
C TYR A 371 -17.04 4.75 26.12
N VAL A 372 -16.24 5.76 25.78
CA VAL A 372 -16.28 7.05 26.49
C VAL A 372 -17.67 7.68 26.43
N ILE A 373 -18.29 7.68 25.25
CA ILE A 373 -19.60 8.31 25.07
C ILE A 373 -20.69 7.52 25.76
N GLU A 374 -20.58 6.19 25.79
CA GLU A 374 -21.49 5.37 26.57
C GLU A 374 -21.30 5.58 28.07
N PHE A 375 -20.06 5.64 28.55
CA PHE A 375 -19.73 5.91 29.96
C PHE A 375 -20.19 7.30 30.41
N SER A 376 -20.07 8.31 29.55
CA SER A 376 -20.40 9.70 29.87
C SER A 376 -21.87 10.08 29.66
N LYS A 377 -22.72 9.13 29.24
CA LYS A 377 -24.15 9.38 28.98
C LYS A 377 -24.89 9.88 30.23
N ASP A 378 -24.49 9.39 31.40
CA ASP A 378 -25.10 9.72 32.70
C ASP A 378 -24.40 10.90 33.40
N ILE A 379 -23.32 11.42 32.82
CA ILE A 379 -22.53 12.53 33.36
C ILE A 379 -22.80 13.80 32.54
N ASN A 380 -22.06 13.99 31.44
CA ASN A 380 -22.19 15.11 30.51
C ASN A 380 -21.40 14.82 29.23
N GLU A 381 -22.04 14.16 28.26
CA GLU A 381 -21.44 13.77 26.98
C GLU A 381 -20.71 14.93 26.27
N LYS A 382 -21.30 16.14 26.28
CA LYS A 382 -20.72 17.32 25.61
C LYS A 382 -19.43 17.78 26.29
N LYS A 383 -19.43 17.90 27.62
CA LYS A 383 -18.26 18.31 28.40
C LYS A 383 -17.13 17.29 28.25
N THR A 384 -17.44 15.99 28.35
CA THR A 384 -16.45 14.92 28.18
C THR A 384 -15.86 14.93 26.77
N SER A 385 -16.69 15.09 25.74
CA SER A 385 -16.21 15.17 24.35
C SER A 385 -15.28 16.35 24.12
N LEU A 386 -15.57 17.52 24.71
CA LEU A 386 -14.75 18.72 24.58
C LEU A 386 -13.40 18.58 25.31
N ILE A 387 -13.41 18.03 26.52
CA ILE A 387 -12.18 17.76 27.29
C ILE A 387 -11.28 16.80 26.53
N LEU A 388 -11.82 15.67 26.05
CA LEU A 388 -11.02 14.69 25.32
C LEU A 388 -10.54 15.21 23.97
N THR A 389 -11.37 15.97 23.25
CA THR A 389 -10.91 16.63 22.02
C THR A 389 -9.72 17.53 22.29
N SER A 390 -9.78 18.35 23.35
CA SER A 390 -8.68 19.25 23.73
C SER A 390 -7.43 18.47 24.11
N LEU A 391 -7.58 17.38 24.88
CA LEU A 391 -6.47 16.51 25.28
C LEU A 391 -5.81 15.81 24.07
N ILE A 392 -6.61 15.25 23.15
CA ILE A 392 -6.10 14.59 21.93
C ILE A 392 -5.34 15.60 21.08
N LEU A 393 -5.90 16.79 20.86
CA LEU A 393 -5.25 17.82 20.05
C LEU A 393 -3.96 18.33 20.71
N MET A 394 -3.95 18.53 22.03
CA MET A 394 -2.74 18.96 22.75
C MET A 394 -1.62 17.91 22.67
N LEU A 395 -1.95 16.64 22.90
CA LEU A 395 -1.00 15.53 22.78
C LEU A 395 -0.52 15.35 21.33
N GLY A 396 -1.43 15.48 20.37
CA GLY A 396 -1.10 15.42 18.95
C GLY A 396 -0.15 16.53 18.51
N VAL A 397 -0.41 17.78 18.93
CA VAL A 397 0.48 18.92 18.64
C VAL A 397 1.85 18.73 19.28
N PHE A 398 1.89 18.23 20.52
CA PHE A 398 3.14 17.88 21.19
C PHE A 398 3.93 16.81 20.41
N GLN A 399 3.27 15.74 19.97
CA GLN A 399 3.90 14.68 19.17
C GLN A 399 4.41 15.20 17.83
N LEU A 400 3.62 16.04 17.15
CA LEU A 400 4.02 16.65 15.87
C LEU A 400 5.17 17.65 16.03
N SER A 401 5.40 18.25 17.21
CA SER A 401 6.54 19.15 17.39
C SER A 401 7.89 18.45 17.26
N PHE A 402 7.95 17.13 17.53
CA PHE A 402 9.15 16.34 17.27
C PHE A 402 9.46 16.20 15.79
N VAL A 403 8.42 16.25 14.94
CA VAL A 403 8.56 16.22 13.47
C VAL A 403 9.15 17.54 12.98
N LEU A 404 8.71 18.67 13.51
CA LEU A 404 9.27 19.99 13.14
C LEU A 404 10.75 20.14 13.51
N ASN A 405 11.19 19.48 14.57
CA ASN A 405 12.57 19.54 15.03
C ASN A 405 13.50 18.60 14.25
N GLN A 406 12.98 17.82 13.30
CA GLN A 406 13.83 16.99 12.46
C GLN A 406 14.55 17.82 11.41
N PRO A 407 15.85 17.56 11.17
CA PRO A 407 16.53 18.15 10.04
C PRO A 407 15.86 17.69 8.74
N ALA A 408 15.66 18.63 7.82
CA ALA A 408 15.10 18.36 6.52
C ALA A 408 16.10 18.72 5.42
N VAL A 409 16.15 17.88 4.40
CA VAL A 409 17.03 18.04 3.22
C VAL A 409 16.20 18.18 1.93
N ILE A 410 14.89 17.90 2.00
CA ILE A 410 13.98 18.06 0.87
C ILE A 410 13.16 19.33 1.14
N HIS A 411 13.15 20.24 0.18
CA HIS A 411 12.40 21.49 0.20
C HIS A 411 11.36 21.51 -0.92
N ASN A 412 10.39 22.43 -0.85
CA ASN A 412 9.30 22.50 -1.82
C ASN A 412 9.77 22.68 -3.27
N ASP A 413 10.93 23.31 -3.46
CA ASP A 413 11.57 23.63 -4.75
C ASP A 413 12.70 22.66 -5.13
N THR A 414 12.98 21.63 -4.31
CA THR A 414 13.97 20.61 -4.66
C THR A 414 13.58 19.91 -5.98
N PRO A 415 14.44 19.95 -7.01
CA PRO A 415 14.14 19.35 -8.30
C PRO A 415 14.14 17.83 -8.21
N TYR A 416 13.30 17.18 -9.03
CA TYR A 416 13.23 15.71 -9.08
C TYR A 416 14.59 15.06 -9.39
N SER A 417 15.38 15.66 -10.28
CA SER A 417 16.70 15.13 -10.65
C SER A 417 17.64 14.99 -9.45
N LEU A 418 17.49 15.83 -8.43
CA LEU A 418 18.27 15.74 -7.19
C LEU A 418 17.66 14.71 -6.21
N ILE A 419 16.33 14.56 -6.21
CA ILE A 419 15.63 13.55 -5.40
C ILE A 419 15.96 12.13 -5.88
N ALA A 420 16.04 11.92 -7.20
CA ALA A 420 16.37 10.65 -7.80
C ALA A 420 17.87 10.36 -7.86
N ASP A 421 18.71 11.34 -7.52
CA ASP A 421 20.16 11.18 -7.52
C ASP A 421 20.61 10.32 -6.32
N ASP A 422 21.33 9.24 -6.62
CA ASP A 422 21.78 8.26 -5.62
C ASP A 422 22.84 8.87 -4.70
N ASP A 423 23.69 9.78 -5.18
CA ASP A 423 24.69 10.46 -4.35
C ASP A 423 24.02 11.43 -3.38
N TYR A 424 23.11 12.29 -3.85
CA TYR A 424 22.37 13.20 -2.98
C TYR A 424 21.51 12.47 -1.95
N SER A 425 20.79 11.42 -2.37
CA SER A 425 19.95 10.65 -1.47
C SER A 425 20.76 9.72 -0.54
N GLY A 426 21.92 9.27 -1.00
CA GLY A 426 22.89 8.38 -0.35
C GLY A 426 23.89 9.07 0.57
N GLU A 427 24.22 10.36 0.39
CA GLU A 427 24.91 11.20 1.38
C GLU A 427 24.14 11.26 2.71
N HIS A 428 22.85 10.95 2.64
CA HIS A 428 21.96 10.82 3.78
C HIS A 428 21.64 9.35 4.11
N GLY A 429 22.12 8.36 3.36
CA GLY A 429 21.79 6.93 3.45
C GLY A 429 23.00 5.98 3.50
N ILE A 430 22.79 4.73 3.10
CA ILE A 430 23.83 3.71 2.94
C ILE A 430 24.10 3.63 1.43
N VAL A 431 25.36 3.75 1.01
CA VAL A 431 25.72 3.53 -0.41
C VAL A 431 25.45 2.08 -0.77
N THR A 432 24.48 1.87 -1.66
CA THR A 432 24.06 0.56 -2.15
C THR A 432 24.57 0.29 -3.57
N TYR A 433 24.37 -0.93 -4.07
CA TYR A 433 24.66 -1.35 -5.45
C TYR A 433 23.50 -1.03 -6.43
N PHE A 434 22.47 -0.34 -5.95
CA PHE A 434 21.28 0.07 -6.69
C PHE A 434 20.88 1.49 -6.25
N ASN A 435 20.02 2.16 -7.02
CA ASN A 435 19.52 3.49 -6.66
C ASN A 435 18.54 3.40 -5.48
N GLN A 436 18.98 3.81 -4.29
CA GLN A 436 18.19 3.65 -3.08
C GLN A 436 16.93 4.52 -3.08
N ALA A 437 17.01 5.74 -3.62
CA ALA A 437 15.87 6.65 -3.70
C ALA A 437 14.73 6.07 -4.53
N GLU A 438 15.04 5.37 -5.62
CA GLU A 438 14.05 4.82 -6.55
C GLU A 438 13.50 3.47 -6.10
N LEU A 439 14.29 2.67 -5.39
CA LEU A 439 13.99 1.25 -5.08
C LEU A 439 13.71 0.97 -3.60
N ALA A 440 13.94 1.92 -2.69
CA ALA A 440 13.92 1.72 -1.23
C ALA A 440 14.84 0.57 -0.79
N ALA A 441 14.25 -0.56 -0.38
CA ALA A 441 14.97 -1.76 0.04
C ALA A 441 15.25 -2.74 -1.12
N ALA A 442 14.96 -2.34 -2.37
CA ALA A 442 15.08 -3.18 -3.57
C ALA A 442 14.29 -4.50 -3.50
N ASP A 443 13.18 -4.52 -2.77
CA ASP A 443 12.33 -5.70 -2.53
C ASP A 443 12.01 -6.52 -3.79
N TYR A 444 11.86 -5.84 -4.93
CA TYR A 444 11.45 -6.44 -6.21
C TYR A 444 12.59 -6.55 -7.22
N LEU A 445 13.83 -6.33 -6.79
CA LEU A 445 15.00 -6.64 -7.57
C LEU A 445 15.21 -8.17 -7.54
N PRO A 446 15.49 -8.82 -8.68
CA PRO A 446 15.77 -10.25 -8.70
C PRO A 446 16.98 -10.61 -7.80
N ILE A 447 16.92 -11.75 -7.10
CA ILE A 447 18.01 -12.19 -6.22
C ILE A 447 19.22 -12.54 -7.07
N LYS A 448 20.32 -11.82 -6.81
CA LYS A 448 21.64 -12.16 -7.30
C LYS A 448 22.73 -11.41 -6.53
N ASP A 449 23.94 -11.97 -6.51
CA ASP A 449 25.10 -11.47 -5.77
C ASP A 449 25.34 -9.96 -5.99
N ASN A 450 24.81 -9.12 -5.09
CA ASN A 450 25.01 -7.65 -4.98
C ASN A 450 25.49 -6.95 -6.26
N ILE A 451 24.74 -7.12 -7.36
CA ILE A 451 25.15 -6.63 -8.68
C ILE A 451 25.03 -5.11 -8.67
N ASP A 452 26.14 -4.44 -8.92
CA ASP A 452 26.14 -3.00 -9.14
C ASP A 452 25.83 -2.68 -10.60
N TYR A 453 24.59 -2.26 -10.85
CA TYR A 453 24.09 -1.93 -12.20
C TYR A 453 24.87 -0.78 -12.86
N ARG A 454 25.55 0.07 -12.08
CA ARG A 454 26.41 1.13 -12.61
C ARG A 454 27.58 0.57 -13.43
N ASN A 455 28.02 -0.66 -13.13
CA ASN A 455 29.10 -1.32 -13.87
C ASN A 455 28.68 -1.83 -15.25
N TYR A 456 27.37 -1.97 -15.51
CA TYR A 456 26.84 -2.47 -16.78
C TYR A 456 26.52 -1.34 -17.77
N GLY A 457 26.41 -0.10 -17.30
CA GLY A 457 26.20 1.09 -18.13
C GLY A 457 24.99 1.02 -19.06
N ASP A 458 24.97 1.90 -20.07
CA ASP A 458 23.95 1.93 -21.12
C ASP A 458 24.50 1.36 -22.44
N TYR A 459 24.96 0.10 -22.39
CA TYR A 459 25.46 -0.61 -23.57
C TYR A 459 25.06 -2.08 -23.55
N ILE A 460 25.08 -2.71 -24.72
CA ILE A 460 24.74 -4.11 -24.91
C ILE A 460 26.01 -4.95 -24.82
N VAL A 461 26.03 -5.95 -23.94
CA VAL A 461 27.13 -6.92 -23.84
C VAL A 461 26.85 -8.08 -24.79
N THR A 462 27.84 -8.46 -25.59
CA THR A 462 27.71 -9.54 -26.58
C THR A 462 29.04 -10.25 -26.81
N ASN A 463 28.98 -11.54 -27.18
CA ASN A 463 30.11 -12.29 -27.73
C ASN A 463 30.21 -12.18 -29.27
N ASN A 464 29.26 -11.50 -29.92
CA ASN A 464 29.32 -11.26 -31.35
C ASN A 464 30.40 -10.22 -31.67
N THR A 465 31.27 -10.54 -32.63
CA THR A 465 32.36 -9.66 -33.07
C THR A 465 31.91 -8.58 -34.06
N LYS A 466 30.67 -8.66 -34.55
CA LYS A 466 30.07 -7.65 -35.43
C LYS A 466 29.65 -6.42 -34.66
N GLU A 467 29.80 -5.26 -35.28
CA GLU A 467 29.41 -3.97 -34.70
C GLU A 467 27.89 -3.85 -34.59
N LEU A 468 27.43 -3.29 -33.47
CA LEU A 468 26.04 -2.92 -33.26
C LEU A 468 25.81 -1.54 -33.88
N VAL A 469 24.87 -1.43 -34.82
CA VAL A 469 24.54 -0.17 -35.49
C VAL A 469 23.09 0.21 -35.27
N ASP A 470 22.73 1.46 -35.55
CA ASP A 470 21.37 2.01 -35.37
C ASP A 470 20.77 1.84 -33.96
N PHE A 471 21.61 1.94 -32.92
CA PHE A 471 21.12 1.85 -31.54
C PHE A 471 20.18 3.01 -31.22
N VAL A 472 18.98 2.69 -30.77
CA VAL A 472 17.96 3.61 -30.31
C VAL A 472 17.40 3.09 -29.00
N ARG A 473 17.31 3.95 -27.98
CA ARG A 473 16.66 3.65 -26.70
C ARG A 473 15.68 4.78 -26.37
N ASP A 474 14.49 4.39 -25.94
CA ASP A 474 13.38 5.23 -25.52
C ASP A 474 12.56 4.46 -24.46
N TYR A 475 11.56 5.10 -23.83
CA TYR A 475 10.79 4.61 -22.67
C TYR A 475 10.59 3.08 -22.59
N ASN A 476 9.78 2.49 -23.48
CA ASN A 476 9.57 1.03 -23.58
C ASN A 476 10.04 0.49 -24.94
N TYR A 477 11.12 1.06 -25.48
CA TYR A 477 11.59 0.72 -26.81
C TYR A 477 13.10 0.76 -26.86
N MET A 478 13.70 -0.36 -27.27
CA MET A 478 15.12 -0.42 -27.61
C MET A 478 15.25 -1.10 -28.97
N SER A 479 16.10 -0.59 -29.84
CA SER A 479 16.41 -1.27 -31.10
C SER A 479 17.86 -1.11 -31.50
N PHE A 480 18.39 -2.10 -32.20
CA PHE A 480 19.70 -2.07 -32.83
C PHE A 480 19.71 -3.05 -34.00
N SER A 481 20.68 -2.89 -34.89
CA SER A 481 20.90 -3.76 -36.05
C SER A 481 22.27 -4.42 -35.95
N VAL A 482 22.37 -5.65 -36.45
CA VAL A 482 23.64 -6.38 -36.57
C VAL A 482 23.70 -7.05 -37.94
N ASP A 483 24.85 -6.97 -38.61
CA ASP A 483 25.02 -7.47 -39.99
C ASP A 483 24.87 -9.00 -40.11
N SER A 484 25.27 -9.74 -39.07
CA SER A 484 25.15 -11.20 -39.01
C SER A 484 25.32 -11.69 -37.56
N SER A 485 24.76 -12.84 -37.23
CA SER A 485 24.98 -13.52 -35.94
C SER A 485 25.26 -15.01 -36.13
N GLN A 486 26.02 -15.58 -35.21
CA GLN A 486 26.28 -17.02 -35.14
C GLN A 486 25.28 -17.69 -34.18
N ASP A 487 25.17 -19.02 -34.24
CA ASP A 487 24.22 -19.78 -33.42
C ASP A 487 24.47 -19.63 -31.90
N GLU A 488 25.72 -19.43 -31.50
CA GLU A 488 26.12 -19.19 -30.11
C GLU A 488 26.13 -17.71 -29.70
N SER A 489 25.71 -16.80 -30.60
CA SER A 489 25.68 -15.37 -30.28
C SER A 489 24.66 -15.06 -29.18
N PHE A 490 24.96 -14.11 -28.31
CA PHE A 490 24.01 -13.59 -27.33
C PHE A 490 24.11 -12.08 -27.22
N TYR A 491 23.03 -11.46 -26.77
CA TYR A 491 22.99 -10.04 -26.41
C TYR A 491 22.38 -9.90 -25.02
N ILE A 492 23.14 -9.35 -24.08
CA ILE A 492 22.68 -8.94 -22.75
C ILE A 492 22.37 -7.45 -22.81
N LEU A 493 21.12 -7.11 -22.54
CA LEU A 493 20.60 -5.76 -22.65
C LEU A 493 20.64 -5.06 -21.28
N PRO A 494 20.85 -3.74 -21.20
CA PRO A 494 20.85 -2.99 -19.94
C PRO A 494 19.42 -2.76 -19.42
N LEU A 495 18.72 -3.87 -19.16
CA LEU A 495 17.33 -3.97 -18.71
C LEU A 495 17.23 -5.09 -17.67
N ILE A 496 16.66 -4.80 -16.50
CA ILE A 496 16.40 -5.84 -15.50
C ILE A 496 15.34 -6.80 -16.02
N TYR A 497 15.60 -8.11 -15.93
CA TYR A 497 14.66 -9.10 -16.40
C TYR A 497 13.43 -9.23 -15.50
N TYR A 498 12.28 -8.95 -16.09
CA TYR A 498 10.96 -9.34 -15.59
C TYR A 498 10.23 -10.11 -16.68
N LYS A 499 9.49 -11.15 -16.32
CA LYS A 499 8.81 -12.00 -17.31
C LYS A 499 7.79 -11.16 -18.10
N GLY A 500 7.97 -11.03 -19.42
CA GLY A 500 7.08 -10.25 -20.30
C GLY A 500 7.76 -9.46 -21.41
N TYR A 501 9.09 -9.40 -21.45
CA TYR A 501 9.84 -8.87 -22.58
C TYR A 501 9.66 -9.71 -23.86
N THR A 502 9.79 -9.06 -25.01
CA THR A 502 9.76 -9.67 -26.34
C THR A 502 10.79 -8.99 -27.23
N VAL A 503 11.44 -9.77 -28.09
CA VAL A 503 12.35 -9.27 -29.12
C VAL A 503 11.74 -9.60 -30.47
N GLU A 504 11.42 -8.59 -31.28
CA GLU A 504 10.94 -8.76 -32.65
C GLU A 504 12.11 -8.57 -33.62
N CYS A 505 12.32 -9.55 -34.51
CA CYS A 505 13.39 -9.55 -35.50
C CYS A 505 12.83 -9.11 -36.86
N TYR A 506 13.52 -8.19 -37.52
CA TYR A 506 13.18 -7.70 -38.86
C TYR A 506 14.38 -7.82 -39.80
N ASN A 507 14.13 -8.15 -41.07
CA ASN A 507 15.17 -8.18 -42.10
C ASN A 507 15.53 -6.76 -42.56
N GLU A 508 16.52 -6.63 -43.46
CA GLU A 508 16.92 -5.35 -44.07
C GLU A 508 15.78 -4.59 -44.76
N LYS A 509 14.77 -5.30 -45.28
CA LYS A 509 13.62 -4.72 -45.97
C LYS A 509 12.55 -4.20 -44.99
N GLY A 510 12.70 -4.48 -43.70
CA GLY A 510 11.73 -4.15 -42.66
C GLY A 510 10.60 -5.18 -42.52
N ASP A 511 10.72 -6.35 -43.13
CA ASP A 511 9.75 -7.43 -42.96
C ASP A 511 9.99 -8.15 -41.62
N PHE A 512 8.91 -8.43 -40.91
CA PHE A 512 8.95 -9.22 -39.68
C PHE A 512 9.37 -10.66 -39.96
N ILE A 513 10.37 -11.15 -39.22
CA ILE A 513 10.88 -12.52 -39.32
C ILE A 513 10.24 -13.39 -38.25
N GLN A 514 10.48 -13.05 -36.97
CA GLN A 514 10.06 -13.84 -35.82
C GLN A 514 10.06 -13.01 -34.53
N SER A 515 9.41 -13.54 -33.50
CA SER A 515 9.54 -13.04 -32.13
C SER A 515 10.34 -14.04 -31.29
N LEU A 516 11.32 -13.53 -30.56
CA LEU A 516 12.10 -14.29 -29.58
C LEU A 516 11.60 -13.95 -28.16
N VAL A 517 11.70 -14.93 -27.27
CA VAL A 517 11.40 -14.77 -25.84
C VAL A 517 12.73 -14.67 -25.10
N PRO A 518 13.06 -13.50 -24.53
CA PRO A 518 14.27 -13.34 -23.72
C PRO A 518 14.24 -14.18 -22.44
N TYR A 519 15.42 -14.39 -21.86
CA TYR A 519 15.65 -15.07 -20.59
C TYR A 519 16.57 -14.20 -19.70
N PRO A 520 16.57 -14.42 -18.37
CA PRO A 520 17.50 -13.70 -17.49
C PRO A 520 18.91 -14.24 -17.70
N ASP A 521 19.89 -13.34 -17.77
CA ASP A 521 21.31 -13.70 -17.78
C ASP A 521 21.73 -14.45 -16.50
N ASP A 522 22.66 -15.41 -16.63
CA ASP A 522 23.13 -16.26 -15.54
C ASP A 522 24.10 -15.56 -14.58
N ASP A 523 24.70 -14.42 -14.96
CA ASP A 523 25.56 -13.60 -14.09
C ASP A 523 24.94 -12.25 -13.65
N SER A 524 24.19 -11.59 -14.52
CA SER A 524 23.64 -10.25 -14.28
C SER A 524 22.11 -10.19 -14.03
N TYR A 525 21.37 -11.25 -14.40
CA TYR A 525 19.90 -11.26 -14.42
C TYR A 525 19.28 -10.18 -15.33
N LEU A 526 20.09 -9.63 -16.22
CA LEU A 526 19.64 -8.70 -17.25
C LEU A 526 18.96 -9.46 -18.39
N VAL A 527 18.12 -8.75 -19.15
CA VAL A 527 17.40 -9.31 -20.29
C VAL A 527 18.39 -9.79 -21.35
N THR A 528 18.38 -11.10 -21.63
CA THR A 528 19.28 -11.73 -22.58
C THR A 528 18.50 -12.49 -23.65
N PHE A 529 19.01 -12.49 -24.87
CA PHE A 529 18.49 -13.35 -25.92
C PHE A 529 19.59 -13.85 -26.86
N ASN A 530 19.34 -15.01 -27.46
CA ASN A 530 20.15 -15.57 -28.53
C ASN A 530 19.35 -15.44 -29.86
N PRO A 531 19.88 -14.73 -30.87
CA PRO A 531 19.21 -14.56 -32.18
C PRO A 531 19.21 -15.82 -33.06
N GLY A 532 20.04 -16.80 -32.76
CA GLY A 532 20.44 -17.89 -33.64
C GLY A 532 21.34 -17.43 -34.78
N GLU A 533 21.70 -18.36 -35.68
CA GLU A 533 22.43 -18.02 -36.89
C GLU A 533 21.62 -17.11 -37.83
N LYS A 534 22.19 -15.96 -38.19
CA LYS A 534 21.64 -15.01 -39.18
C LYS A 534 22.73 -14.59 -40.15
N ASN A 535 22.47 -14.82 -41.44
CA ASN A 535 23.40 -14.52 -42.54
C ASN A 535 23.08 -13.19 -43.26
N GLU A 536 22.16 -12.41 -42.72
CA GLU A 536 21.75 -11.10 -43.23
C GLU A 536 21.58 -10.10 -42.08
N ARG A 537 21.69 -8.80 -42.40
CA ARG A 537 21.51 -7.76 -41.40
C ARG A 537 20.10 -7.82 -40.85
N THR A 538 20.04 -7.95 -39.53
CA THR A 538 18.81 -8.13 -38.78
C THR A 538 18.67 -6.98 -37.79
N ARG A 539 17.51 -6.33 -37.80
CA ARG A 539 17.12 -5.34 -36.80
C ARG A 539 16.35 -6.03 -35.67
N TYR A 540 16.80 -5.82 -34.44
CA TYR A 540 16.15 -6.30 -33.23
C TYR A 540 15.39 -5.15 -32.58
N VAL A 541 14.12 -5.37 -32.25
CA VAL A 541 13.26 -4.42 -31.54
C VAL A 541 12.81 -5.06 -30.24
N ILE A 542 13.15 -4.44 -29.12
CA ILE A 542 12.96 -4.96 -27.77
C ILE A 542 12.00 -4.05 -27.02
N PHE A 543 10.97 -4.66 -26.42
CA PHE A 543 9.99 -3.96 -25.59
C PHE A 543 9.30 -4.93 -24.62
N TYR A 544 8.74 -4.38 -23.55
CA TYR A 544 7.91 -5.13 -22.62
C TYR A 544 6.47 -5.21 -23.16
N LYS A 545 6.11 -6.37 -23.72
CA LYS A 545 4.78 -6.65 -24.26
C LYS A 545 3.79 -7.06 -23.17
N GLY A 546 4.30 -7.71 -22.12
CA GLY A 546 3.50 -8.37 -21.10
C GLY A 546 3.05 -9.77 -21.54
N THR A 547 2.72 -10.60 -20.55
CA THR A 547 2.37 -12.00 -20.81
C THR A 547 0.91 -12.16 -21.25
N LYS A 548 0.59 -13.35 -21.80
CA LYS A 548 -0.80 -13.72 -22.09
C LYS A 548 -1.67 -13.70 -20.84
N LEU A 549 -1.12 -14.14 -19.70
CA LEU A 549 -1.82 -14.13 -18.42
C LEU A 549 -2.16 -12.70 -17.99
N GLN A 550 -1.20 -11.77 -18.10
CA GLN A 550 -1.45 -10.35 -17.81
C GLN A 550 -2.60 -9.80 -18.67
N THR A 551 -2.59 -10.09 -19.97
CA THR A 551 -3.65 -9.64 -20.90
C THR A 551 -5.03 -10.21 -20.54
N ILE A 552 -5.13 -11.52 -20.30
CA ILE A 552 -6.38 -12.19 -19.89
C ILE A 552 -6.91 -11.61 -18.59
N SER A 553 -6.01 -11.30 -17.65
CA SER A 553 -6.34 -10.77 -16.34
C SER A 553 -7.00 -9.39 -16.41
N TYR A 554 -6.57 -8.52 -17.32
CA TYR A 554 -7.26 -7.25 -17.60
C TYR A 554 -8.69 -7.47 -18.09
N CYS A 555 -8.90 -8.41 -19.03
CA CYS A 555 -10.24 -8.72 -19.54
C CYS A 555 -11.18 -9.23 -18.44
N ILE A 556 -10.69 -10.10 -17.55
CA ILE A 556 -11.46 -10.60 -16.40
C ILE A 556 -11.86 -9.44 -15.48
N SER A 557 -10.90 -8.58 -15.10
CA SER A 557 -11.19 -7.44 -14.24
C SER A 557 -12.17 -6.47 -14.87
N PHE A 558 -12.02 -6.16 -16.16
CA PHE A 558 -12.98 -5.33 -16.88
C PHE A 558 -14.39 -5.91 -16.84
N LEU A 559 -14.55 -7.21 -17.10
CA LEU A 559 -15.84 -7.89 -17.06
C LEU A 559 -16.47 -7.83 -15.66
N PHE A 560 -15.71 -8.10 -14.61
CA PHE A 560 -16.22 -8.05 -13.24
C PHE A 560 -16.60 -6.64 -12.80
N MET A 561 -15.79 -5.63 -13.13
CA MET A 561 -16.11 -4.23 -12.87
C MET A 561 -17.37 -3.80 -13.62
N PHE A 562 -17.52 -4.20 -14.88
CA PHE A 562 -18.73 -3.97 -15.68
C PHE A 562 -19.96 -4.62 -15.03
N LEU A 563 -19.88 -5.89 -14.63
CA LEU A 563 -20.98 -6.59 -13.96
C LEU A 563 -21.42 -5.87 -12.68
N ILE A 564 -20.47 -5.37 -11.88
CA ILE A 564 -20.77 -4.64 -10.64
C ILE A 564 -21.50 -3.32 -10.92
N ALA A 565 -21.01 -2.57 -11.90
CA ALA A 565 -21.56 -1.27 -12.30
C ALA A 565 -22.98 -1.40 -12.85
N PHE A 566 -23.25 -2.46 -13.63
CA PHE A 566 -24.53 -2.65 -14.34
C PHE A 566 -25.52 -3.61 -13.67
N ASP A 567 -25.18 -4.26 -12.55
CA ASP A 567 -26.05 -5.23 -11.84
C ASP A 567 -27.47 -4.74 -11.53
N LYS A 568 -27.70 -3.44 -11.27
CA LYS A 568 -29.07 -2.90 -11.10
C LYS A 568 -29.86 -2.89 -12.41
N LYS A 569 -29.25 -2.42 -13.50
CA LYS A 569 -29.85 -2.38 -14.84
C LYS A 569 -30.08 -3.78 -15.41
N ILE A 570 -29.16 -4.71 -15.14
CA ILE A 570 -29.29 -6.13 -15.55
C ILE A 570 -30.46 -6.78 -14.83
N LYS A 571 -30.62 -6.57 -13.51
CA LYS A 571 -31.77 -7.09 -12.74
C LYS A 571 -33.12 -6.53 -13.22
N GLU A 572 -33.16 -5.25 -13.59
CA GLU A 572 -34.36 -4.63 -14.16
C GLU A 572 -34.66 -5.13 -15.59
N GLY A 573 -33.64 -5.35 -16.41
CA GLY A 573 -33.75 -5.93 -17.76
C GLY A 573 -34.25 -7.38 -17.74
N VAL A 574 -33.69 -8.22 -16.87
CA VAL A 574 -34.12 -9.63 -16.71
C VAL A 574 -35.56 -9.70 -16.20
N LYS A 575 -35.96 -8.85 -15.24
CA LYS A 575 -37.37 -8.77 -14.81
C LYS A 575 -38.32 -8.39 -15.95
N ARG A 576 -37.93 -7.43 -16.82
CA ARG A 576 -38.74 -7.04 -17.98
C ARG A 576 -38.86 -8.14 -19.03
N ILE A 577 -37.83 -8.97 -19.19
CA ILE A 577 -37.86 -10.12 -20.12
C ILE A 577 -38.73 -11.24 -19.56
N CYS A 578 -38.61 -11.58 -18.27
CA CYS A 578 -39.47 -12.57 -17.62
C CYS A 578 -40.95 -12.16 -17.59
N CYS A 579 -41.27 -10.87 -17.40
CA CYS A 579 -42.65 -10.36 -17.47
C CYS A 579 -43.22 -10.26 -18.91
N ARG A 580 -42.41 -10.44 -19.96
CA ARG A 580 -42.88 -10.51 -21.35
C ARG A 580 -43.03 -11.95 -21.85
N LEU A 581 -42.55 -12.92 -21.07
CA LEU A 581 -42.61 -14.35 -21.35
C LEU A 581 -43.65 -15.08 -20.48
N GLN A 582 -44.29 -14.37 -19.54
CA GLN A 582 -45.53 -14.72 -18.85
C GLN A 582 -46.66 -13.91 -19.46
#